data_AF-A0A084W8A2-F1
#
_entry.id   AF-A0A084W8A2-F1
#
_cell.length_a   1.000
_cell.length_b   1.000
_cell.length_c   1.000
_cell.angle_alpha   90.00
_cell.angle_beta   90.00
_cell.angle_gamma   90.00
#
_symmetry.space_group_name_H-M   'P 1'
#
loop_
_entity.id
_entity.type
_entity.pdbx_description
1 polymer ?
#
loop_
_entity_poly.entity_id
_entity_poly.type
_entity_poly.pdbx_seq_one_letter_code
_entity_poly.pdbx_strand_id
1 'polypeptide(L)'
;MKGRERLLDKKCGTLPYVAPEVLVKPYRATPADLWSCGIILVTMLAGELPWDQPSSGCAEYLCWKENKYTTSTPWCKLDTLTLSLLRKILVPNPAQRLTLDKLQDHKWCQTQFHLQGIADIGGNNGIGGGMVGGAGGCDVIDGRPSPRAKRLCSNQDISTPLDDSTSRMCQSQPVPTIVHTEVNGVEEAIEARHGFCFSQPTMLDDLILCTQLNPTQSVGTQQQQQQNPFQRLVRRMTRFFVSTRCDETLKRLSAALEKLGYCWKSNDEGIITISTIDRRKLQLTFKANIVEMDGKILCDFRLSKGCGLEFKRRFIKIKQSLADIVLKGPVTWPIAIATNSVP
;
A
#
# COMPACT_ATOMS: atom_id res chain seq x y z
N MET A 1 19.64 23.48 19.80
CA MET A 1 18.23 23.57 20.25
C MET A 1 18.02 22.68 21.46
N LYS A 2 17.45 23.18 22.56
CA LYS A 2 17.26 22.44 23.83
C LYS A 2 16.08 21.45 23.77
N GLY A 3 16.00 20.54 22.80
CA GLY A 3 15.14 19.33 22.77
C GLY A 3 13.68 19.37 23.27
N ARG A 4 13.08 20.54 23.50
CA ARG A 4 11.77 20.69 24.14
C ARG A 4 10.69 20.63 23.08
N GLU A 5 9.74 19.73 23.29
CA GLU A 5 8.57 19.60 22.43
C GLU A 5 7.76 20.92 22.45
N ARG A 6 7.43 21.44 21.26
CA ARG A 6 6.58 22.63 21.09
C ARG A 6 5.15 22.21 20.76
N LEU A 7 4.18 22.98 21.22
CA LEU A 7 2.80 22.83 20.77
C LEU A 7 2.64 23.42 19.37
N LEU A 8 1.77 22.79 18.57
CA LEU A 8 1.35 23.24 17.26
C LEU A 8 -0.01 23.92 17.38
N ASP A 9 -0.19 25.05 16.70
CA ASP A 9 -1.39 25.88 16.73
C ASP A 9 -2.13 25.90 15.38
N LYS A 10 -1.40 25.66 14.27
CA LYS A 10 -1.98 25.56 12.94
C LYS A 10 -2.84 24.31 12.77
N LYS A 11 -4.06 24.52 12.30
CA LYS A 11 -5.00 23.45 11.92
C LYS A 11 -4.67 22.98 10.51
N CYS A 12 -4.01 21.84 10.41
CA CYS A 12 -3.62 21.23 9.14
C CYS A 12 -4.17 19.80 9.05
N GLY A 13 -4.35 19.30 7.81
CA GLY A 13 -4.78 17.93 7.54
C GLY A 13 -6.16 17.84 6.88
N THR A 14 -6.53 16.62 6.50
CA THR A 14 -7.83 16.33 5.87
C THR A 14 -8.82 15.89 6.93
N LEU A 15 -9.97 16.57 7.01
CA LEU A 15 -10.91 16.54 8.15
C LEU A 15 -11.21 15.16 8.77
N PRO A 16 -11.45 14.07 8.01
CA PRO A 16 -11.72 12.75 8.58
C PRO A 16 -10.57 12.18 9.42
N TYR A 17 -9.33 12.53 9.09
CA TYR A 17 -8.11 12.00 9.69
C TYR A 17 -7.58 12.85 10.84
N VAL A 18 -8.06 14.10 10.95
CA VAL A 18 -7.58 15.05 11.95
C VAL A 18 -8.08 14.64 13.34
N ALA A 19 -7.24 14.75 14.35
CA ALA A 19 -7.64 14.49 15.74
C ALA A 19 -8.55 15.60 16.28
N PRO A 20 -9.51 15.30 17.17
CA PRO A 20 -10.48 16.28 17.66
C PRO A 20 -9.82 17.50 18.32
N GLU A 21 -8.71 17.32 19.04
CA GLU A 21 -8.00 18.41 19.69
C GLU A 21 -7.39 19.43 18.72
N VAL A 22 -6.99 19.00 17.51
CA VAL A 22 -6.41 19.87 16.47
C VAL A 22 -7.42 20.91 16.01
N LEU A 23 -8.72 20.59 16.06
CA LEU A 23 -9.79 21.49 15.66
C LEU A 23 -10.08 22.59 16.69
N VAL A 24 -9.64 22.41 17.94
CA VAL A 24 -10.08 23.23 19.07
C VAL A 24 -8.95 24.04 19.70
N LYS A 25 -7.76 23.47 19.87
CA LYS A 25 -6.70 24.06 20.69
C LYS A 25 -5.30 23.72 20.16
N PRO A 26 -4.25 24.44 20.63
CA PRO A 26 -2.89 24.00 20.40
C PRO A 26 -2.67 22.56 20.90
N TYR A 27 -1.95 21.77 20.12
CA TYR A 27 -1.86 20.32 20.28
C TYR A 27 -0.42 19.82 20.17
N ARG A 28 -0.21 18.59 20.65
CA ARG A 28 1.04 17.84 20.47
C ARG A 28 0.95 17.01 19.20
N ALA A 29 2.01 16.99 18.40
CA ALA A 29 2.03 16.30 17.11
C ALA A 29 1.83 14.78 17.27
N THR A 30 2.64 14.14 18.11
CA THR A 30 2.67 12.68 18.27
C THR A 30 1.30 12.03 18.56
N PRO A 31 0.51 12.48 19.56
CA PRO A 31 -0.81 11.88 19.77
C PRO A 31 -1.76 12.16 18.60
N ALA A 32 -1.70 13.34 17.97
CA ALA A 32 -2.54 13.67 16.84
C ALA A 32 -2.22 12.78 15.61
N ASP A 33 -0.94 12.53 15.34
CA ASP A 33 -0.51 11.61 14.28
C ASP A 33 -0.98 10.18 14.55
N LEU A 34 -0.94 9.75 15.81
CA LEU A 34 -1.41 8.42 16.18
C LEU A 34 -2.92 8.25 15.95
N TRP A 35 -3.71 9.30 16.21
CA TRP A 35 -5.12 9.33 15.84
C TRP A 35 -5.29 9.15 14.33
N SER A 36 -4.56 9.94 13.52
CA SER A 36 -4.61 9.82 12.06
C SER A 36 -4.22 8.42 11.57
N CYS A 37 -3.21 7.80 12.18
CA CYS A 37 -2.82 6.42 11.91
C CYS A 37 -3.95 5.43 12.22
N GLY A 38 -4.70 5.64 13.32
CA GLY A 38 -5.89 4.86 13.63
C GLY A 38 -6.98 4.95 12.54
N ILE A 39 -7.23 6.15 12.02
CA ILE A 39 -8.19 6.36 10.92
C ILE A 39 -7.70 5.68 9.63
N ILE A 40 -6.41 5.76 9.32
CA ILE A 40 -5.82 5.06 8.17
C ILE A 40 -5.99 3.55 8.33
N LEU A 41 -5.73 3.00 9.51
CA LEU A 41 -5.91 1.58 9.79
C LEU A 41 -7.36 1.12 9.56
N VAL A 42 -8.34 1.87 10.09
CA VAL A 42 -9.77 1.61 9.83
C VAL A 42 -10.05 1.62 8.33
N THR A 43 -9.53 2.63 7.63
CA THR A 43 -9.77 2.80 6.19
C THR A 43 -9.19 1.65 5.37
N MET A 44 -8.02 1.14 5.75
CA MET A 44 -7.38 0.01 5.08
C MET A 44 -8.14 -1.30 5.30
N LEU A 45 -8.62 -1.54 6.52
CA LEU A 45 -9.30 -2.79 6.87
C LEU A 45 -10.77 -2.82 6.43
N ALA A 46 -11.49 -1.71 6.57
CA ALA A 46 -12.92 -1.63 6.27
C ALA A 46 -13.24 -1.07 4.88
N GLY A 47 -12.26 -0.42 4.21
CA GLY A 47 -12.43 0.20 2.89
C GLY A 47 -13.24 1.50 2.88
N GLU A 48 -13.51 2.09 4.04
CA GLU A 48 -14.28 3.32 4.21
C GLU A 48 -13.83 4.12 5.42
N LEU A 49 -14.22 5.40 5.46
CA LEU A 49 -13.90 6.30 6.57
C LEU A 49 -14.94 6.14 7.69
N PRO A 50 -14.52 6.29 8.96
CA PRO A 50 -15.44 6.17 10.10
C PRO A 50 -16.39 7.36 10.28
N TRP A 51 -16.02 8.54 9.77
CA TRP A 51 -16.77 9.78 9.89
C TRP A 51 -16.22 10.83 8.92
N ASP A 52 -16.96 11.94 8.73
CA ASP A 52 -16.48 13.10 7.98
C ASP A 52 -15.51 13.98 8.78
N GLN A 53 -15.74 14.12 10.08
CA GLN A 53 -14.88 14.86 11.01
C GLN A 53 -15.21 14.48 12.47
N PRO A 54 -14.23 14.47 13.38
CA PRO A 54 -14.49 14.20 14.79
C PRO A 54 -14.95 15.47 15.54
N SER A 55 -16.16 15.93 15.21
CA SER A 55 -16.80 17.09 15.85
C SER A 55 -18.17 16.74 16.41
N SER A 56 -18.68 17.58 17.32
CA SER A 56 -20.00 17.36 17.95
C SER A 56 -21.18 17.38 16.96
N GLY A 57 -20.98 17.84 15.73
CA GLY A 57 -22.00 17.81 14.67
C GLY A 57 -22.01 16.54 13.83
N CYS A 58 -21.09 15.60 14.05
CA CYS A 58 -21.00 14.35 13.30
C CYS A 58 -21.58 13.20 14.13
N ALA A 59 -22.72 12.66 13.69
CA ALA A 59 -23.45 11.61 14.39
C ALA A 59 -22.62 10.33 14.55
N GLU A 60 -21.85 9.96 13.52
CA GLU A 60 -20.97 8.79 13.50
C GLU A 60 -19.86 8.90 14.55
N TYR A 61 -19.28 10.09 14.70
CA TYR A 61 -18.29 10.36 15.73
C TYR A 61 -18.90 10.35 17.14
N LEU A 62 -20.11 10.87 17.31
CA LEU A 62 -20.83 10.79 18.60
C LEU A 62 -21.12 9.33 18.98
N CYS A 63 -21.56 8.50 18.04
CA CYS A 63 -21.77 7.08 18.27
C CYS A 63 -20.48 6.38 18.71
N TRP A 64 -19.34 6.72 18.11
CA TRP A 64 -18.03 6.23 18.57
C TRP A 64 -17.71 6.66 20.01
N LYS A 65 -17.85 7.96 20.29
CA LYS A 65 -17.56 8.56 21.60
C LYS A 65 -18.43 7.96 22.72
N GLU A 66 -19.68 7.60 22.40
CA GLU A 66 -20.64 7.01 23.34
C GLU A 66 -20.59 5.47 23.40
N ASN A 67 -19.66 4.82 22.69
CA ASN A 67 -19.59 3.36 22.56
C ASN A 67 -20.82 2.69 21.92
N LYS A 68 -21.60 3.43 21.10
CA LYS A 68 -22.79 2.95 20.38
C LYS A 68 -22.52 2.59 18.92
N TYR A 69 -21.30 2.16 18.61
CA TYR A 69 -20.82 2.02 17.22
C TYR A 69 -20.78 0.57 16.71
N THR A 70 -21.04 -0.42 17.56
CA THR A 70 -20.76 -1.85 17.30
C THR A 70 -21.49 -2.43 16.10
N THR A 71 -22.71 -1.97 15.82
CA THR A 71 -23.51 -2.41 14.67
C THR A 71 -23.32 -1.54 13.43
N SER A 72 -22.64 -0.41 13.58
CA SER A 72 -22.44 0.56 12.50
C SER A 72 -21.17 0.27 11.71
N THR A 73 -21.21 0.51 10.40
CA THR A 73 -20.00 0.56 9.59
C THR A 73 -19.16 1.79 9.96
N PRO A 74 -17.82 1.74 9.88
CA PRO A 74 -16.98 0.59 9.49
C PRO A 74 -16.74 -0.45 10.59
N TRP A 75 -17.15 -0.17 11.83
CA TRP A 75 -16.71 -0.92 13.02
C TRP A 75 -17.16 -2.37 13.04
N CYS A 76 -18.36 -2.67 12.53
CA CYS A 76 -18.87 -4.02 12.44
C CYS A 76 -18.07 -4.93 11.48
N LYS A 77 -17.21 -4.37 10.62
CA LYS A 77 -16.33 -5.12 9.70
C LYS A 77 -14.98 -5.48 10.32
N LEU A 78 -14.67 -4.97 11.51
CA LEU A 78 -13.38 -5.13 12.15
C LEU A 78 -13.44 -6.23 13.21
N ASP A 79 -12.39 -7.04 13.29
CA ASP A 79 -12.28 -8.07 14.32
C ASP A 79 -12.06 -7.46 15.71
N THR A 80 -12.36 -8.25 16.74
CA THR A 80 -12.31 -7.81 18.14
C THR A 80 -10.92 -7.32 18.55
N LEU A 81 -9.84 -7.93 18.04
CA LEU A 81 -8.47 -7.54 18.39
C LEU A 81 -8.14 -6.18 17.79
N THR A 82 -8.47 -5.94 16.53
CA THR A 82 -8.35 -4.61 15.89
C THR A 82 -9.19 -3.56 16.63
N LEU A 83 -10.45 -3.86 16.95
CA LEU A 83 -11.31 -2.93 17.70
C LEU A 83 -10.76 -2.60 19.10
N SER A 84 -10.14 -3.57 19.77
CA SER A 84 -9.50 -3.34 21.07
C SER A 84 -8.32 -2.36 20.97
N LEU A 85 -7.57 -2.39 19.87
CA LEU A 85 -6.50 -1.44 19.59
C LEU A 85 -7.07 -0.05 19.28
N LEU A 86 -8.03 0.02 18.36
CA LEU A 86 -8.62 1.28 17.89
C LEU A 86 -9.30 2.05 19.02
N ARG A 87 -9.93 1.37 19.98
CA ARG A 87 -10.48 1.99 21.20
C ARG A 87 -9.44 2.74 22.03
N LYS A 88 -8.16 2.32 21.99
CA LYS A 88 -7.06 2.96 22.72
C LYS A 88 -6.38 4.07 21.91
N ILE A 89 -6.42 3.99 20.58
CA ILE A 89 -5.86 4.98 19.67
C ILE A 89 -6.84 6.15 19.43
N LEU A 90 -8.11 5.85 19.18
CA LEU A 90 -9.13 6.83 18.84
C LEU A 90 -9.85 7.37 20.08
N VAL A 91 -9.08 7.65 21.14
CA VAL A 91 -9.56 8.31 22.36
C VAL A 91 -9.59 9.83 22.15
N PRO A 92 -10.72 10.51 22.38
CA PRO A 92 -10.82 11.97 22.17
C PRO A 92 -9.87 12.78 23.03
N ASN A 93 -9.60 12.35 24.26
CA ASN A 93 -8.62 13.00 25.12
C ASN A 93 -7.19 12.51 24.78
N PRO A 94 -6.31 13.38 24.26
CA PRO A 94 -4.95 12.97 23.88
C PRO A 94 -4.10 12.49 25.06
N ALA A 95 -4.41 12.90 26.30
CA ALA A 95 -3.68 12.46 27.49
C ALA A 95 -3.99 11.00 27.87
N GLN A 96 -5.15 10.49 27.46
CA GLN A 96 -5.58 9.09 27.68
C GLN A 96 -5.31 8.20 26.47
N ARG A 97 -4.88 8.79 25.35
CA ARG A 97 -4.55 8.08 24.12
C ARG A 97 -3.30 7.23 24.35
N LEU A 98 -3.28 6.05 23.76
CA LEU A 98 -2.12 5.15 23.83
C LEU A 98 -0.85 5.87 23.35
N THR A 99 0.29 5.65 24.01
CA THR A 99 1.58 6.16 23.53
C THR A 99 2.20 5.19 22.54
N LEU A 100 3.14 5.65 21.71
CA LEU A 100 3.83 4.79 20.73
C LEU A 100 4.53 3.59 21.38
N ASP A 101 5.15 3.76 22.54
CA ASP A 101 5.82 2.66 23.25
C ASP A 101 4.80 1.58 23.64
N LYS A 102 3.70 1.98 24.27
CA LYS A 102 2.61 1.07 24.67
C LYS A 102 1.84 0.50 23.48
N LEU A 103 1.89 1.17 22.33
CA LEU A 103 1.29 0.69 21.09
C LEU A 103 2.02 -0.54 20.57
N GLN A 104 3.36 -0.54 20.59
CA GLN A 104 4.17 -1.68 20.15
C GLN A 104 3.90 -2.93 20.99
N ASP A 105 3.60 -2.73 22.27
CA ASP A 105 3.23 -3.81 23.20
C ASP A 105 1.80 -4.33 23.02
N HIS A 106 1.00 -3.69 22.17
CA HIS A 106 -0.37 -4.13 21.94
C HIS A 106 -0.38 -5.46 21.20
N LYS A 107 -1.21 -6.41 21.66
CA LYS A 107 -1.34 -7.76 21.05
C LYS A 107 -1.52 -7.71 19.53
N TRP A 108 -2.34 -6.79 19.02
CA TRP A 108 -2.53 -6.60 17.57
C TRP A 108 -1.23 -6.30 16.82
N CYS A 109 -0.33 -5.50 17.41
CA CYS A 109 0.97 -5.17 16.81
C CYS A 109 1.97 -6.34 16.91
N GLN A 110 1.80 -7.20 17.92
CA GLN A 110 2.59 -8.41 18.13
C GLN A 110 2.09 -9.61 17.32
N THR A 111 0.84 -9.59 16.85
CA THR A 111 0.28 -10.65 16.02
C THR A 111 1.13 -10.85 14.77
N GLN A 112 1.60 -12.07 14.56
CA GLN A 112 2.18 -12.47 13.30
C GLN A 112 1.06 -12.76 12.30
N PHE A 113 0.88 -11.88 11.32
CA PHE A 113 0.06 -12.17 10.17
C PHE A 113 0.78 -13.27 9.36
N HIS A 114 0.46 -14.52 9.64
CA HIS A 114 0.85 -15.62 8.76
C HIS A 114 0.20 -15.34 7.41
N LEU A 115 1.03 -15.12 6.39
CA LEU A 115 0.58 -15.10 5.00
C LEU A 115 0.06 -16.50 4.68
N GLN A 116 -1.21 -16.74 4.97
CA GLN A 116 -1.88 -17.98 4.65
C GLN A 116 -1.98 -18.06 3.13
N GLY A 117 -1.06 -18.81 2.52
CA GLY A 117 -0.93 -18.93 1.07
C GLY A 117 0.43 -19.38 0.52
N ILE A 118 1.46 -19.63 1.37
CA ILE A 118 2.76 -20.14 0.90
C ILE A 118 3.17 -21.49 1.57
N ALA A 119 2.47 -21.95 2.61
CA ALA A 119 2.94 -23.05 3.46
C ALA A 119 2.48 -24.48 3.07
N ASP A 120 1.69 -24.68 2.02
CA ASP A 120 1.21 -26.04 1.63
C ASP A 120 2.06 -26.72 0.54
N ILE A 121 3.30 -26.27 0.32
CA ILE A 121 4.30 -26.99 -0.51
C ILE A 121 5.39 -27.54 0.41
N GLY A 122 4.98 -28.42 1.30
CA GLY A 122 5.85 -29.18 2.18
C GLY A 122 5.10 -30.41 2.59
N GLY A 123 4.98 -31.38 1.68
CA GLY A 123 4.40 -32.67 2.01
C GLY A 123 5.13 -33.25 3.21
N ASN A 124 4.39 -33.59 4.26
CA ASN A 124 4.92 -34.47 5.28
C ASN A 124 4.01 -35.69 5.40
N ASN A 125 4.56 -36.84 5.03
CA ASN A 125 4.08 -38.12 5.50
C ASN A 125 3.97 -38.08 7.02
N GLY A 126 2.87 -38.62 7.53
CA GLY A 126 2.52 -38.54 8.95
C GLY A 126 3.52 -39.23 9.88
N ILE A 127 3.41 -38.87 11.15
CA ILE A 127 3.12 -39.74 12.31
C ILE A 127 2.67 -38.80 13.43
N GLY A 128 1.60 -39.16 14.13
CA GLY A 128 0.86 -38.27 15.02
C GLY A 128 1.45 -38.07 16.41
N GLY A 129 0.75 -37.26 17.21
CA GLY A 129 0.86 -37.25 18.66
C GLY A 129 0.85 -35.87 19.30
N GLY A 130 -0.20 -35.59 20.09
CA GLY A 130 -0.06 -34.87 21.35
C GLY A 130 -0.33 -33.37 21.37
N MET A 131 -1.42 -32.99 22.03
CA MET A 131 -1.55 -31.70 22.71
C MET A 131 -0.44 -31.56 23.78
N VAL A 132 0.32 -30.47 23.76
CA VAL A 132 0.94 -29.90 24.98
C VAL A 132 1.08 -28.38 24.81
N GLY A 133 0.67 -27.62 25.83
CA GLY A 133 0.85 -26.18 25.88
C GLY A 133 2.21 -25.75 26.44
N GLY A 134 2.55 -24.49 26.19
CA GLY A 134 3.49 -23.71 27.00
C GLY A 134 4.98 -23.82 26.63
N ALA A 135 5.63 -22.66 26.67
CA ALA A 135 7.07 -22.40 26.61
C ALA A 135 7.74 -22.46 25.23
N GLY A 136 8.62 -21.49 25.00
CA GLY A 136 9.30 -21.26 23.73
C GLY A 136 10.16 -22.45 23.29
N GLY A 137 10.06 -22.77 22.00
CA GLY A 137 11.01 -23.61 21.29
C GLY A 137 11.77 -22.77 20.29
N CYS A 138 13.10 -22.74 20.42
CA CYS A 138 13.99 -22.28 19.37
C CYS A 138 14.13 -23.38 18.33
N ASP A 139 13.97 -23.05 17.04
CA ASP A 139 14.31 -23.98 15.97
C ASP A 139 15.84 -24.05 15.85
N VAL A 140 16.39 -25.21 16.19
CA VAL A 140 17.80 -25.56 16.02
C VAL A 140 17.92 -26.39 14.74
N ILE A 141 18.66 -25.89 13.76
CA ILE A 141 19.18 -26.68 12.64
C ILE A 141 20.69 -26.41 12.57
N ASP A 142 21.48 -27.49 12.59
CA ASP A 142 22.96 -27.55 12.48
C ASP A 142 23.79 -26.79 13.52
N GLY A 143 23.40 -26.85 14.80
CA GLY A 143 24.29 -26.49 15.91
C GLY A 143 24.75 -25.02 15.96
N ARG A 144 24.14 -24.13 15.16
CA ARG A 144 24.29 -22.68 15.27
C ARG A 144 22.91 -22.01 15.34
N PRO A 145 22.74 -20.99 16.20
CA PRO A 145 21.48 -20.27 16.30
C PRO A 145 21.17 -19.55 14.98
N SER A 146 20.05 -19.92 14.36
CA SER A 146 19.49 -19.22 13.21
C SER A 146 19.09 -17.79 13.62
N PRO A 147 19.49 -16.73 12.90
CA PRO A 147 19.04 -15.39 13.22
C PRO A 147 17.54 -15.31 12.91
N ARG A 148 16.76 -15.13 13.98
CA ARG A 148 15.40 -14.54 14.02
C ARG A 148 15.04 -13.92 12.67
N ALA A 149 14.02 -14.41 11.98
CA ALA A 149 13.52 -13.79 10.75
C ALA A 149 13.22 -12.32 11.02
N LYS A 150 14.21 -11.45 10.74
CA LYS A 150 14.09 -10.02 10.89
C LYS A 150 13.03 -9.62 9.87
N ARG A 151 11.94 -8.97 10.31
CA ARG A 151 11.33 -7.96 9.43
C ARG A 151 12.51 -7.10 8.99
N LEU A 152 12.77 -7.03 7.68
CA LEU A 152 13.79 -6.15 7.12
C LEU A 152 13.34 -4.71 7.36
N CYS A 153 13.55 -4.23 8.58
CA CYS A 153 13.72 -2.83 8.88
C CYS A 153 15.14 -2.47 8.42
N SER A 154 15.31 -1.34 7.75
CA SER A 154 16.58 -0.87 7.17
C SER A 154 17.69 -0.53 8.18
N ASN A 155 17.57 -0.98 9.43
CA ASN A 155 18.61 -0.83 10.43
C ASN A 155 19.38 -2.14 10.49
N GLN A 156 20.38 -2.29 9.61
CA GLN A 156 21.51 -3.15 9.93
C GLN A 156 22.52 -2.33 10.72
N ASP A 157 22.57 -2.58 12.02
CA ASP A 157 23.70 -2.24 12.87
C ASP A 157 24.92 -3.02 12.36
N ILE A 158 25.74 -2.37 11.53
CA ILE A 158 27.14 -2.75 11.36
C ILE A 158 27.87 -2.10 12.53
N SER A 159 28.32 -2.94 13.45
CA SER A 159 29.20 -2.55 14.54
C SER A 159 30.58 -2.26 13.95
N THR A 160 30.96 -0.99 13.89
CA THR A 160 32.35 -0.55 13.83
C THR A 160 32.65 0.26 15.08
N PRO A 161 33.78 0.02 15.77
CA PRO A 161 34.16 0.81 16.92
C PRO A 161 34.74 2.14 16.46
N LEU A 162 34.58 3.17 17.31
CA LEU A 162 35.25 4.48 17.33
C LEU A 162 34.44 5.70 16.83
N ASP A 163 34.41 6.66 17.75
CA ASP A 163 34.13 8.10 17.69
C ASP A 163 32.76 8.63 17.22
N ASP A 164 31.94 8.87 18.25
CA ASP A 164 31.43 10.16 18.71
C ASP A 164 31.07 11.28 17.70
N SER A 165 29.94 11.89 18.07
CA SER A 165 29.53 13.26 17.76
C SER A 165 29.06 13.58 16.34
N THR A 166 27.72 13.67 16.27
CA THR A 166 26.85 14.40 15.30
C THR A 166 26.24 13.60 14.15
N SER A 167 24.91 13.77 14.01
CA SER A 167 24.03 13.34 12.90
C SER A 167 23.46 11.91 12.90
N ARG A 168 22.42 11.68 13.72
CA ARG A 168 21.33 10.78 13.31
C ARG A 168 20.27 11.60 12.58
N MET A 169 20.54 11.95 11.33
CA MET A 169 19.49 12.37 10.40
C MET A 169 19.01 11.13 9.66
N CYS A 170 17.69 10.95 9.61
CA CYS A 170 17.02 9.85 8.93
C CYS A 170 17.44 9.83 7.45
N GLN A 171 18.16 8.79 7.01
CA GLN A 171 18.58 8.65 5.61
C GLN A 171 17.79 7.54 4.94
N SER A 172 16.77 7.92 4.16
CA SER A 172 16.20 7.09 3.10
C SER A 172 16.93 7.26 1.76
N GLN A 173 18.04 8.00 1.75
CA GLN A 173 18.88 8.20 0.57
C GLN A 173 20.36 8.09 0.95
N PRO A 174 21.19 7.40 0.15
CA PRO A 174 22.64 7.40 0.38
C PRO A 174 23.23 8.80 0.09
N VAL A 175 24.16 9.23 0.93
CA VAL A 175 24.92 10.48 0.73
C VAL A 175 25.88 10.28 -0.46
N PRO A 176 25.90 11.17 -1.47
CA PRO A 176 26.86 11.06 -2.56
C PRO A 176 28.27 11.33 -2.02
N THR A 177 29.17 10.37 -2.21
CA THR A 177 30.60 10.59 -2.01
C THR A 177 31.10 11.38 -3.22
N ILE A 178 31.35 12.68 -3.04
CA ILE A 178 31.98 13.50 -4.08
C ILE A 178 33.46 13.13 -4.11
N VAL A 179 33.84 12.27 -5.05
CA VAL A 179 35.25 12.07 -5.40
C VAL A 179 35.62 13.18 -6.37
N HIS A 180 36.44 14.15 -5.93
CA HIS A 180 37.07 15.10 -6.83
C HIS A 180 37.98 14.34 -7.79
N THR A 181 37.61 14.26 -9.06
CA THR A 181 38.53 13.84 -10.12
C THR A 181 38.46 14.86 -11.25
N GLU A 182 39.62 15.32 -11.68
CA GLU A 182 39.80 16.35 -12.68
C GLU A 182 39.27 15.93 -14.06
N VAL A 183 38.86 16.94 -14.82
CA VAL A 183 38.14 16.84 -16.08
C VAL A 183 39.05 16.27 -17.16
N ASN A 184 38.91 14.99 -17.50
CA ASN A 184 39.25 14.43 -18.81
C ASN A 184 38.57 13.06 -18.98
N GLY A 185 37.66 12.94 -19.95
CA GLY A 185 37.01 11.68 -20.32
C GLY A 185 35.54 11.60 -19.87
N VAL A 186 34.64 12.22 -20.64
CA VAL A 186 33.19 12.24 -20.35
C VAL A 186 32.54 10.86 -20.60
N GLU A 187 33.23 9.93 -21.25
CA GLU A 187 32.75 8.57 -21.53
C GLU A 187 33.07 7.55 -20.42
N GLU A 188 34.26 7.58 -19.80
CA GLU A 188 34.61 6.66 -18.70
C GLU A 188 33.91 7.01 -17.37
N ALA A 189 33.48 8.26 -17.20
CA ALA A 189 32.71 8.70 -16.03
C ALA A 189 31.26 8.19 -16.02
N ILE A 190 30.75 7.65 -17.13
CA ILE A 190 29.37 7.12 -17.21
C ILE A 190 29.33 5.65 -16.72
N GLU A 191 30.35 4.84 -17.03
CA GLU A 191 30.41 3.43 -16.61
C GLU A 191 30.77 3.24 -15.13
N ALA A 192 31.47 4.20 -14.52
CA ALA A 192 31.78 4.19 -13.09
C ALA A 192 30.58 4.56 -12.18
N ARG A 193 29.43 4.97 -12.73
CA ARG A 193 28.22 5.31 -11.94
C ARG A 193 27.39 4.07 -11.59
N HIS A 194 28.01 3.07 -10.98
CA HIS A 194 27.33 1.95 -10.30
C HIS A 194 26.74 2.38 -8.93
N GLY A 195 25.96 3.46 -8.92
CA GLY A 195 25.43 4.05 -7.70
C GLY A 195 24.23 4.98 -7.89
N PHE A 196 23.54 4.89 -9.03
CA PHE A 196 22.36 5.70 -9.27
C PHE A 196 21.13 5.12 -8.56
N CYS A 197 20.84 5.64 -7.38
CA CYS A 197 19.51 5.56 -6.79
C CYS A 197 18.60 6.64 -7.40
N PHE A 198 17.96 6.32 -8.52
CA PHE A 198 16.81 7.08 -9.02
C PHE A 198 15.54 6.55 -8.34
N SER A 199 15.12 7.16 -7.23
CA SER A 199 13.86 6.79 -6.57
C SER A 199 12.61 7.19 -7.35
N GLN A 200 12.72 7.59 -8.63
CA GLN A 200 11.59 7.69 -9.54
C GLN A 200 11.98 7.14 -10.91
N PRO A 201 11.10 6.32 -11.52
CA PRO A 201 11.32 5.82 -12.86
C PRO A 201 11.34 6.97 -13.89
N THR A 202 12.37 6.98 -14.74
CA THR A 202 12.57 7.97 -15.80
C THR A 202 11.64 7.72 -17.00
N MET A 203 11.20 6.47 -17.18
CA MET A 203 10.28 6.05 -18.25
C MET A 203 8.93 5.64 -17.67
N LEU A 204 7.84 5.94 -18.38
CA LEU A 204 6.47 5.62 -17.95
C LEU A 204 6.27 4.10 -17.75
N ASP A 205 6.97 3.29 -18.53
CA ASP A 205 6.90 1.82 -18.47
C ASP A 205 7.44 1.26 -17.15
N ASP A 206 8.48 1.87 -16.59
CA ASP A 206 9.03 1.49 -15.27
C ASP A 206 8.06 1.83 -14.11
N LEU A 207 7.10 2.73 -14.35
CA LEU A 207 5.99 3.05 -13.44
C LEU A 207 4.87 2.01 -13.50
N ILE A 208 4.87 1.18 -14.55
CA ILE A 208 3.87 0.16 -14.83
C ILE A 208 4.37 -1.20 -14.30
N LEU A 209 5.68 -1.43 -14.37
CA LEU A 209 6.36 -2.67 -14.01
C LEU A 209 6.93 -2.69 -12.57
N CYS A 210 6.82 -3.82 -11.87
CA CYS A 210 7.62 -4.25 -10.73
C CYS A 210 9.11 -4.11 -11.06
N THR A 211 9.77 -3.22 -10.34
CA THR A 211 11.23 -3.07 -10.34
C THR A 211 11.92 -4.03 -9.37
N GLN A 212 11.17 -4.68 -8.47
CA GLN A 212 11.69 -5.65 -7.51
C GLN A 212 11.72 -7.05 -8.14
N LEU A 213 12.92 -7.58 -8.37
CA LEU A 213 13.16 -8.97 -8.75
C LEU A 213 12.69 -9.90 -7.62
N ASN A 214 11.85 -10.90 -7.92
CA ASN A 214 11.59 -11.99 -6.98
C ASN A 214 12.88 -12.83 -6.83
N PRO A 215 13.44 -12.99 -5.62
CA PRO A 215 14.73 -13.66 -5.43
C PRO A 215 14.70 -15.19 -5.67
N THR A 216 13.54 -15.79 -5.94
CA THR A 216 13.39 -17.23 -6.15
C THR A 216 13.73 -17.74 -7.56
N GLN A 217 14.29 -16.90 -8.45
CA GLN A 217 14.80 -17.34 -9.76
C GLN A 217 16.30 -17.03 -9.89
N SER A 218 17.11 -17.63 -9.02
CA SER A 218 18.57 -17.71 -9.20
C SER A 218 18.97 -19.15 -9.49
N VAL A 219 18.53 -19.67 -10.64
CA VAL A 219 19.20 -20.80 -11.29
C VAL A 219 19.32 -20.46 -12.78
N GLY A 220 20.54 -20.17 -13.23
CA GLY A 220 20.92 -20.08 -14.64
C GLY A 220 20.88 -18.67 -15.24
N THR A 221 22.07 -18.15 -15.55
CA THR A 221 22.39 -16.89 -16.24
C THR A 221 21.89 -16.79 -17.69
N GLN A 222 20.89 -17.58 -18.11
CA GLN A 222 20.34 -17.56 -19.48
C GLN A 222 18.81 -17.34 -19.57
N GLN A 223 18.09 -17.19 -18.45
CA GLN A 223 16.62 -17.01 -18.47
C GLN A 223 16.14 -15.56 -18.28
N GLN A 224 17.04 -14.56 -18.25
CA GLN A 224 16.62 -13.15 -18.13
C GLN A 224 15.84 -12.62 -19.36
N GLN A 225 15.85 -13.33 -20.49
CA GLN A 225 15.13 -12.93 -21.71
C GLN A 225 13.66 -13.42 -21.79
N GLN A 226 13.15 -14.18 -20.82
CA GLN A 226 11.80 -14.79 -20.93
C GLN A 226 10.78 -14.35 -19.89
N GLN A 227 10.98 -13.23 -19.20
CA GLN A 227 9.87 -12.64 -18.45
C GLN A 227 8.99 -11.81 -19.36
N ASN A 228 7.81 -12.35 -19.68
CA ASN A 228 6.78 -11.62 -20.42
C ASN A 228 6.48 -10.31 -19.66
N PRO A 229 6.36 -9.12 -20.31
CA PRO A 229 6.07 -7.82 -19.66
C PRO A 229 4.96 -7.89 -18.61
N PHE A 230 4.03 -8.81 -18.82
CA PHE A 230 3.09 -9.31 -17.85
C PHE A 230 3.67 -9.65 -16.46
N GLN A 231 4.58 -10.61 -16.37
CA GLN A 231 5.15 -11.07 -15.10
C GLN A 231 5.86 -9.94 -14.34
N ARG A 232 6.29 -8.91 -15.06
CA ARG A 232 6.86 -7.70 -14.51
C ARG A 232 5.80 -6.69 -14.07
N LEU A 233 4.49 -6.86 -14.24
CA LEU A 233 3.51 -5.81 -13.90
C LEU A 233 3.21 -5.75 -12.39
N VAL A 234 3.20 -4.53 -11.81
CA VAL A 234 2.72 -4.36 -10.42
C VAL A 234 1.24 -4.74 -10.31
N ARG A 235 0.93 -5.65 -9.38
CA ARG A 235 -0.45 -6.03 -9.06
C ARG A 235 -1.18 -4.82 -8.47
N ARG A 236 -2.26 -4.39 -9.14
CA ARG A 236 -3.10 -3.29 -8.69
C ARG A 236 -4.57 -3.62 -8.93
N MET A 237 -5.42 -3.31 -7.96
CA MET A 237 -6.87 -3.50 -8.10
C MET A 237 -7.47 -2.64 -9.20
N THR A 238 -6.84 -1.51 -9.55
CA THR A 238 -7.30 -0.52 -10.52
C THR A 238 -6.92 -0.87 -11.97
N ARG A 239 -6.66 -2.16 -12.20
CA ARG A 239 -6.30 -2.72 -13.51
C ARG A 239 -7.24 -3.87 -13.84
N PHE A 240 -7.56 -4.02 -15.11
CA PHE A 240 -8.19 -5.22 -15.65
C PHE A 240 -7.85 -5.38 -17.12
N PHE A 241 -7.93 -6.61 -17.60
CA PHE A 241 -7.76 -6.94 -19.00
C PHE A 241 -9.12 -7.13 -19.68
N VAL A 242 -9.16 -6.85 -20.97
CA VAL A 242 -10.34 -7.09 -21.81
C VAL A 242 -9.99 -8.00 -23.00
N SER A 243 -11.01 -8.69 -23.52
CA SER A 243 -10.89 -9.56 -24.70
C SER A 243 -11.00 -8.81 -26.04
N THR A 244 -11.45 -7.56 -26.01
CA THR A 244 -11.72 -6.74 -27.20
C THR A 244 -10.48 -6.03 -27.73
N ARG A 245 -10.53 -5.62 -29.01
CA ARG A 245 -9.51 -4.76 -29.64
C ARG A 245 -9.54 -3.34 -29.04
N CYS A 246 -8.49 -2.56 -29.27
CA CYS A 246 -8.36 -1.20 -28.71
C CYS A 246 -9.57 -0.31 -29.06
N ASP A 247 -9.93 -0.21 -30.35
CA ASP A 247 -11.03 0.67 -30.81
C ASP A 247 -12.37 0.30 -30.19
N GLU A 248 -12.68 -0.99 -30.12
CA GLU A 248 -13.92 -1.47 -29.49
C GLU A 248 -13.90 -1.23 -27.99
N THR A 249 -12.75 -1.43 -27.33
CA THR A 249 -12.57 -1.14 -25.90
C THR A 249 -12.81 0.32 -25.59
N LEU A 250 -12.27 1.23 -26.41
CA LEU A 250 -12.48 2.67 -26.28
C LEU A 250 -13.96 3.02 -26.44
N LYS A 251 -14.64 2.51 -27.47
CA LYS A 251 -16.08 2.72 -27.69
C LYS A 251 -16.91 2.24 -26.50
N ARG A 252 -16.65 1.04 -26.00
CA ARG A 252 -17.36 0.46 -24.84
C ARG A 252 -17.11 1.27 -23.57
N LEU A 253 -15.87 1.68 -23.33
CA LEU A 253 -15.50 2.48 -22.17
C LEU A 253 -16.18 3.85 -22.24
N SER A 254 -16.13 4.55 -23.37
CA SER A 254 -16.82 5.82 -23.59
C SER A 254 -18.33 5.71 -23.34
N ALA A 255 -19.00 4.71 -23.92
CA ALA A 255 -20.43 4.47 -23.68
C ALA A 255 -20.73 4.17 -22.19
N ALA A 256 -19.87 3.42 -21.51
CA ALA A 256 -20.01 3.17 -20.08
C ALA A 256 -19.85 4.45 -19.24
N LEU A 257 -18.92 5.33 -19.61
CA LEU A 257 -18.69 6.61 -18.92
C LEU A 257 -19.89 7.56 -19.10
N GLU A 258 -20.46 7.62 -20.31
CA GLU A 258 -21.69 8.38 -20.59
C GLU A 258 -22.88 7.85 -19.79
N LYS A 259 -23.08 6.53 -19.78
CA LYS A 259 -24.14 5.87 -18.98
C LYS A 259 -24.00 6.14 -17.49
N LEU A 260 -22.78 6.25 -16.98
CA LEU A 260 -22.49 6.59 -15.59
C LEU A 260 -22.56 8.09 -15.29
N GLY A 261 -22.76 8.94 -16.31
CA GLY A 261 -22.84 10.39 -16.18
C GLY A 261 -21.49 11.06 -15.90
N TYR A 262 -20.38 10.49 -16.40
CA TYR A 262 -19.05 11.06 -16.21
C TYR A 262 -18.63 11.88 -17.42
N CYS A 263 -18.01 13.04 -17.19
CA CYS A 263 -17.39 13.82 -18.26
C CYS A 263 -16.06 13.17 -18.63
N TRP A 264 -15.78 13.00 -19.91
CA TRP A 264 -14.52 12.41 -20.36
C TRP A 264 -13.98 13.07 -21.61
N LYS A 265 -12.66 12.98 -21.80
CA LYS A 265 -11.93 13.43 -22.99
C LYS A 265 -10.87 12.39 -23.33
N SER A 266 -10.73 12.03 -24.60
CA SER A 266 -9.64 11.17 -25.09
C SER A 266 -8.55 12.02 -25.74
N ASN A 267 -7.30 11.61 -25.57
CA ASN A 267 -6.16 12.10 -26.35
C ASN A 267 -5.77 11.07 -27.42
N ASP A 268 -5.04 11.50 -28.45
CA ASP A 268 -4.58 10.65 -29.55
C ASP A 268 -3.65 9.51 -29.10
N GLU A 269 -3.06 9.62 -27.91
CA GLU A 269 -2.18 8.61 -27.29
C GLU A 269 -2.94 7.47 -26.57
N GLY A 270 -4.27 7.36 -26.73
CA GLY A 270 -5.06 6.30 -26.07
C GLY A 270 -5.27 6.51 -24.57
N ILE A 271 -5.09 7.74 -24.09
CA ILE A 271 -5.35 8.15 -22.70
C ILE A 271 -6.72 8.82 -22.61
N ILE A 272 -7.59 8.29 -21.74
CA ILE A 272 -8.89 8.90 -21.44
C ILE A 272 -8.82 9.61 -20.09
N THR A 273 -9.05 10.91 -20.08
CA THR A 273 -9.23 11.70 -18.85
C THR A 273 -10.70 11.71 -18.47
N ILE A 274 -11.01 11.26 -17.25
CA ILE A 274 -12.36 11.13 -16.71
C ILE A 274 -12.50 12.09 -15.53
N SER A 275 -13.55 12.90 -15.54
CA SER A 275 -13.87 13.89 -14.53
C SER A 275 -15.31 13.74 -14.05
N THR A 276 -15.49 13.80 -12.73
CA THR A 276 -16.80 13.73 -12.08
C THR A 276 -16.75 14.46 -10.74
N ILE A 277 -17.89 14.53 -10.05
CA ILE A 277 -18.04 15.16 -8.75
C ILE A 277 -18.38 14.07 -7.72
N ASP A 278 -17.66 14.08 -6.59
CA ASP A 278 -17.93 13.23 -5.44
C ASP A 278 -19.21 13.71 -4.70
N ARG A 279 -19.81 12.85 -3.87
CA ARG A 279 -20.90 13.12 -2.93
C ARG A 279 -20.67 14.37 -2.08
N ARG A 280 -19.40 14.66 -1.74
CA ARG A 280 -18.99 15.88 -1.02
C ARG A 280 -18.90 17.12 -1.89
N LYS A 281 -19.40 17.08 -3.13
CA LYS A 281 -19.31 18.12 -4.16
C LYS A 281 -17.87 18.51 -4.52
N LEU A 282 -16.92 17.61 -4.29
CA LEU A 282 -15.51 17.80 -4.62
C LEU A 282 -15.19 17.20 -5.99
N GLN A 283 -14.30 17.88 -6.73
CA GLN A 283 -13.83 17.43 -8.03
C GLN A 283 -13.02 16.14 -7.92
N LEU A 284 -13.33 15.17 -8.77
CA LEU A 284 -12.63 13.89 -8.90
C LEU A 284 -12.21 13.70 -10.36
N THR A 285 -10.90 13.58 -10.59
CA THR A 285 -10.33 13.37 -11.92
C THR A 285 -9.36 12.20 -11.89
N PHE A 286 -9.47 11.30 -12.85
CA PHE A 286 -8.58 10.16 -13.02
C PHE A 286 -8.42 9.83 -14.50
N LYS A 287 -7.34 9.13 -14.84
CA LYS A 287 -7.02 8.75 -16.21
C LYS A 287 -7.16 7.23 -16.38
N ALA A 288 -7.66 6.81 -17.53
CA ALA A 288 -7.60 5.43 -17.99
C ALA A 288 -6.57 5.36 -19.12
N ASN A 289 -5.53 4.56 -18.92
CA ASN A 289 -4.54 4.26 -19.94
C ASN A 289 -4.90 2.91 -20.56
N ILE A 290 -5.09 2.90 -21.87
CA ILE A 290 -5.39 1.68 -22.64
C ILE A 290 -4.10 1.25 -23.33
N VAL A 291 -3.56 0.11 -22.91
CA VAL A 291 -2.25 -0.37 -23.38
C VAL A 291 -2.41 -1.75 -23.97
N GLU A 292 -1.93 -1.94 -25.19
CA GLU A 292 -1.83 -3.26 -25.80
C GLU A 292 -0.62 -4.00 -25.24
N MET A 293 -0.86 -5.22 -24.76
CA MET A 293 0.17 -6.10 -24.20
C MET A 293 -0.10 -7.52 -24.70
N ASP A 294 0.77 -8.05 -25.56
CA ASP A 294 0.79 -9.46 -25.99
C ASP A 294 -0.60 -9.97 -26.45
N GLY A 295 -1.21 -9.24 -27.38
CA GLY A 295 -2.51 -9.57 -27.97
C GLY A 295 -3.72 -9.32 -27.05
N LYS A 296 -3.52 -8.76 -25.86
CA LYS A 296 -4.59 -8.36 -24.92
C LYS A 296 -4.51 -6.87 -24.65
N ILE A 297 -5.63 -6.29 -24.23
CA ILE A 297 -5.68 -4.87 -23.85
C ILE A 297 -5.77 -4.75 -22.32
N LEU A 298 -4.83 -4.01 -21.74
CA LEU A 298 -4.80 -3.61 -20.35
C LEU A 298 -5.46 -2.24 -20.19
N CYS A 299 -6.45 -2.16 -19.31
CA CYS A 299 -7.01 -0.89 -18.84
C CYS A 299 -6.42 -0.54 -17.47
N ASP A 300 -5.51 0.45 -17.38
CA ASP A 300 -4.90 0.93 -16.14
C ASP A 300 -5.52 2.28 -15.72
N PHE A 301 -6.21 2.30 -14.59
CA PHE A 301 -6.82 3.52 -14.06
C PHE A 301 -5.94 4.13 -12.97
N ARG A 302 -5.67 5.44 -13.09
CA ARG A 302 -4.83 6.20 -12.16
C ARG A 302 -5.52 7.47 -11.70
N LEU A 303 -5.56 7.67 -10.39
CA LEU A 303 -6.07 8.90 -9.79
C LEU A 303 -5.16 10.08 -10.17
N SER A 304 -5.76 11.16 -10.64
CA SER A 304 -5.07 12.42 -10.92
C SER A 304 -5.35 13.45 -9.83
N LYS A 305 -6.62 13.61 -9.42
CA LYS A 305 -7.07 14.59 -8.44
C LYS A 305 -8.31 14.10 -7.70
N GLY A 306 -8.39 14.36 -6.40
CA GLY A 306 -9.58 14.09 -5.58
C GLY A 306 -9.40 12.93 -4.60
N CYS A 307 -10.53 12.41 -4.09
CA CYS A 307 -10.55 11.39 -3.05
C CYS A 307 -10.26 9.97 -3.60
N GLY A 308 -9.25 9.30 -3.05
CA GLY A 308 -8.83 7.96 -3.49
C GLY A 308 -9.87 6.85 -3.25
N LEU A 309 -10.70 6.96 -2.21
CA LEU A 309 -11.78 5.98 -1.98
C LEU A 309 -12.88 6.12 -3.01
N GLU A 310 -13.28 7.34 -3.34
CA GLU A 310 -14.30 7.59 -4.35
C GLU A 310 -13.80 7.19 -5.73
N PHE A 311 -12.54 7.48 -6.06
CA PHE A 311 -11.89 6.92 -7.25
C PHE A 311 -12.05 5.40 -7.34
N LYS A 312 -11.70 4.65 -6.29
CA LYS A 312 -11.83 3.18 -6.28
C LYS A 312 -13.29 2.73 -6.44
N ARG A 313 -14.25 3.44 -5.82
CA ARG A 313 -15.69 3.16 -6.00
C ARG A 313 -16.14 3.39 -7.43
N ARG A 314 -15.72 4.49 -8.08
CA ARG A 314 -16.03 4.78 -9.48
C ARG A 314 -15.38 3.75 -10.40
N PHE A 315 -14.14 3.39 -10.14
CA PHE A 315 -13.43 2.33 -10.86
C PHE A 315 -14.21 1.00 -10.82
N ILE A 316 -14.69 0.58 -9.64
CA ILE A 316 -15.48 -0.65 -9.51
C ILE A 316 -16.76 -0.57 -10.36
N LYS A 317 -17.48 0.56 -10.34
CA LYS A 317 -18.68 0.76 -11.18
C LYS A 317 -18.39 0.72 -12.68
N ILE A 318 -17.27 1.32 -13.11
CA ILE A 318 -16.82 1.26 -14.50
C ILE A 318 -16.51 -0.19 -14.88
N LYS A 319 -15.71 -0.89 -14.06
CA LYS A 319 -15.36 -2.31 -14.29
C LYS A 319 -16.60 -3.20 -14.35
N GLN A 320 -17.60 -2.97 -13.50
CA GLN A 320 -18.87 -3.70 -13.52
C GLN A 320 -19.69 -3.41 -14.78
N SER A 321 -19.66 -2.17 -15.28
CA SER A 321 -20.35 -1.78 -16.51
C SER A 321 -19.71 -2.37 -17.78
N LEU A 322 -18.46 -2.80 -17.69
CA LEU A 322 -17.69 -3.47 -18.74
C LEU A 322 -17.53 -4.98 -18.47
N ALA A 323 -18.33 -5.56 -17.57
CA ALA A 323 -18.15 -6.94 -17.11
C ALA A 323 -18.33 -8.00 -18.20
N ASP A 324 -18.90 -7.64 -19.35
CA ASP A 324 -19.05 -8.49 -20.54
C ASP A 324 -17.75 -8.63 -21.34
N ILE A 325 -16.92 -7.59 -21.37
CA ILE A 325 -15.63 -7.59 -22.08
C ILE A 325 -14.43 -7.85 -21.15
N VAL A 326 -14.61 -7.69 -19.84
CA VAL A 326 -13.59 -7.97 -18.83
C VAL A 326 -13.28 -9.47 -18.80
N LEU A 327 -12.01 -9.82 -18.95
CA LEU A 327 -11.55 -11.20 -18.83
C LEU A 327 -11.77 -11.69 -17.39
N LYS A 328 -12.66 -12.68 -17.22
CA LYS A 328 -12.97 -13.34 -15.96
C LYS A 328 -12.14 -14.62 -15.85
N GLY A 329 -11.20 -14.61 -14.92
CA GLY A 329 -10.36 -15.74 -14.55
C GLY A 329 -9.38 -15.27 -13.48
N PRO A 330 -8.54 -16.15 -12.91
CA PRO A 330 -7.24 -15.63 -12.53
C PRO A 330 -6.73 -14.97 -13.80
N VAL A 331 -6.39 -13.69 -13.73
CA VAL A 331 -5.57 -13.10 -14.78
C VAL A 331 -4.26 -13.89 -14.66
N THR A 332 -4.22 -15.09 -15.22
CA THR A 332 -3.07 -15.97 -15.18
C THR A 332 -2.08 -15.26 -16.08
N TRP A 333 -1.27 -14.41 -15.45
CA TRP A 333 0.16 -14.72 -15.39
C TRP A 333 0.29 -16.22 -15.56
N PRO A 334 0.95 -16.73 -16.61
CA PRO A 334 1.22 -18.16 -16.64
C PRO A 334 1.95 -18.48 -15.33
N ILE A 335 1.24 -19.09 -14.38
CA ILE A 335 1.83 -20.06 -13.50
C ILE A 335 2.27 -21.11 -14.50
N ALA A 336 3.58 -21.34 -14.55
CA ALA A 336 4.14 -22.41 -15.34
C ALA A 336 3.24 -23.65 -15.20
N ILE A 337 2.81 -24.15 -16.36
CA ILE A 337 2.11 -25.41 -16.65
C ILE A 337 2.03 -26.39 -15.46
N ALA A 338 0.82 -26.82 -15.11
CA ALA A 338 0.49 -28.20 -14.70
C ALA A 338 -1.05 -28.34 -14.69
N THR A 339 -1.70 -28.87 -15.73
CA THR A 339 -2.09 -30.29 -15.86
C THR A 339 -2.41 -30.97 -14.53
N ASN A 340 -3.68 -30.98 -14.11
CA ASN A 340 -4.54 -32.16 -14.21
C ASN A 340 -5.84 -31.98 -13.41
N SER A 341 -6.95 -32.10 -14.14
CA SER A 341 -8.24 -32.72 -13.76
C SER A 341 -8.88 -32.39 -12.41
N VAL A 342 -9.96 -31.61 -12.53
CA VAL A 342 -11.27 -31.74 -11.83
C VAL A 342 -11.67 -33.24 -11.77
N PRO A 343 -12.27 -33.76 -10.69
CA PRO A 343 -13.62 -33.37 -10.21
C PRO A 343 -13.68 -32.42 -9.03
#